data_AF-A0A3M1ZE63-F1
#
_entry.id   AF-A0A3M1ZE63-F1
#
_cell.length_a   1.000
_cell.length_b   1.000
_cell.length_c   1.000
_cell.angle_alpha   90.00
_cell.angle_beta   90.00
_cell.angle_gamma   90.00
#
_symmetry.space_group_name_H-M   'P 1'
#
loop_
_entity.id
_entity.type
_entity.pdbx_description
1 polymer ?
#
loop_
_entity_poly.entity_id
_entity_poly.type
_entity_poly.pdbx_seq_one_letter_code
_entity_poly.pdbx_strand_id
1 'polypeptide(L)'
;VMVGAFQFFFFQQGVYAESVLTIWMHGAFEISAIIIAGAAGLTLGRGLVFPGTFTRLKAFRISAQRGIKIMVGTIPLFLIAGFIEGFITRHTEMPNVFRGFFILLCLAYVVGYFVILPVRLARKGVSLTLNDAPLPPDQPSEIDFYVIKERPTLLTDTLIFYRRHFGFLSRMALGCALYFMGYVFWAGNLPVGELFFFDSFFLSALRNLRQFFVNENIPLLFILNTQIFSVLIYISYRLIIRSEAAATGTPVAKTALQNMLDFLKTAIVTILLGQMLRFGSGLSVIFIFMIFPSFFLWIFVMQKEGISLFAGIERTFTLISGSLLKMTGIFSLLGLLSAVGMMLMDTPIVWSLLQTIVMNFPVEEGNMVPLTRILLAFVNLFILYSETILFLVITGIT
;
A
#
# COMPACT_ATOMS: atom_id res chain seq x y z
N VAL A 1 17.67 -19.62 1.98
CA VAL A 1 17.73 -21.09 1.78
C VAL A 1 18.39 -21.48 0.44
N MET A 2 18.40 -20.63 -0.60
CA MET A 2 19.04 -20.96 -1.90
C MET A 2 20.58 -21.11 -1.89
N VAL A 3 21.35 -20.25 -1.20
CA VAL A 3 22.84 -20.27 -1.30
C VAL A 3 23.44 -21.62 -0.87
N GLY A 4 22.94 -22.23 0.21
CA GLY A 4 23.44 -23.52 0.69
C GLY A 4 23.18 -24.66 -0.30
N ALA A 5 21.98 -24.70 -0.89
CA ALA A 5 21.65 -25.68 -1.93
C ALA A 5 22.50 -25.47 -3.20
N PHE A 6 22.72 -24.21 -3.60
CA PHE A 6 23.56 -23.84 -4.73
C PHE A 6 25.03 -24.27 -4.52
N GLN A 7 25.58 -24.01 -3.33
CA GLN A 7 26.94 -24.39 -2.97
C GLN A 7 27.12 -25.92 -2.94
N PHE A 8 26.12 -26.64 -2.43
CA PHE A 8 26.13 -28.10 -2.43
C PHE A 8 26.05 -28.68 -3.85
N PHE A 9 25.25 -28.09 -4.74
CA PHE A 9 25.22 -28.48 -6.14
C PHE A 9 26.59 -28.30 -6.82
N PHE A 10 27.24 -27.15 -6.64
CA PHE A 10 28.58 -26.92 -7.20
C PHE A 10 29.66 -27.82 -6.58
N PHE A 11 29.48 -28.24 -5.33
CA PHE A 11 30.31 -29.27 -4.72
C PHE A 11 30.17 -30.61 -5.45
N GLN A 12 28.95 -31.05 -5.77
CA GLN A 12 28.74 -32.28 -6.55
C GLN A 12 29.34 -32.21 -7.95
N GLN A 13 29.34 -31.02 -8.58
CA GLN A 13 29.92 -30.80 -9.90
C GLN A 13 31.45 -30.56 -9.89
N GLY A 14 32.11 -30.67 -8.73
CA GLY A 14 33.57 -30.52 -8.61
C GLY A 14 34.11 -29.09 -8.74
N VAL A 15 33.24 -28.07 -8.73
CA VAL A 15 33.60 -26.65 -8.92
C VAL A 15 33.35 -25.79 -7.67
N TYR A 16 33.32 -26.42 -6.49
CA TYR A 16 33.03 -25.78 -5.22
C TYR A 16 33.88 -24.52 -4.95
N ALA A 17 35.21 -24.64 -5.06
CA ALA A 17 36.12 -23.55 -4.72
C ALA A 17 35.88 -22.29 -5.57
N GLU A 18 35.65 -22.46 -6.87
CA GLU A 18 35.35 -21.35 -7.78
C GLU A 18 34.01 -20.69 -7.42
N SER A 19 32.99 -21.49 -7.11
CA SER A 19 31.68 -20.97 -6.73
C SER A 19 31.71 -20.20 -5.40
N VAL A 20 32.44 -20.69 -4.39
CA VAL A 20 32.62 -20.00 -3.11
C VAL A 20 33.35 -18.69 -3.32
N LEU A 21 34.49 -18.70 -4.00
CA LEU A 21 35.29 -17.49 -4.20
C LEU A 21 34.54 -16.45 -5.02
N THR A 22 33.76 -16.86 -6.02
CA THR A 22 32.98 -15.94 -6.86
C THR A 22 31.83 -15.31 -6.08
N ILE A 23 31.03 -16.12 -5.37
CA ILE A 23 29.85 -15.65 -4.65
C ILE A 23 30.26 -14.78 -3.45
N TRP A 24 31.26 -15.18 -2.67
CA TRP A 24 31.58 -14.50 -1.42
C TRP A 24 32.33 -13.17 -1.60
N MET A 25 32.85 -12.85 -2.79
CA MET A 25 33.49 -11.55 -3.06
C MET A 25 32.54 -10.37 -2.80
N HIS A 26 31.30 -10.43 -3.30
CA HIS A 26 30.24 -9.47 -2.99
C HIS A 26 29.33 -9.98 -1.86
N GLY A 27 29.11 -11.31 -1.81
CA GLY A 27 28.24 -11.98 -0.84
C GLY A 27 28.63 -11.73 0.62
N ALA A 28 29.91 -11.47 0.92
CA ALA A 28 30.34 -11.08 2.26
C ALA A 28 29.62 -9.81 2.77
N PHE A 29 29.40 -8.82 1.90
CA PHE A 29 28.65 -7.61 2.26
C PHE A 29 27.15 -7.84 2.23
N GLU A 30 26.62 -8.51 1.20
CA GLU A 30 25.18 -8.75 1.07
C GLU A 30 24.62 -9.61 2.19
N ILE A 31 25.23 -10.76 2.49
CA ILE A 31 24.74 -11.66 3.52
C ILE A 31 24.79 -10.98 4.88
N SER A 32 25.87 -10.23 5.15
CA SER A 32 25.99 -9.44 6.37
C SER A 32 24.92 -8.35 6.46
N ALA A 33 24.67 -7.63 5.36
CA ALA A 33 23.62 -6.62 5.28
C ALA A 33 22.23 -7.21 5.51
N ILE A 34 21.94 -8.39 4.95
CA ILE A 34 20.68 -9.12 5.16
C ILE A 34 20.52 -9.52 6.63
N ILE A 35 21.56 -10.01 7.29
CA ILE A 35 21.53 -10.35 8.72
C ILE A 35 21.23 -9.10 9.56
N ILE A 36 21.91 -7.99 9.28
CA ILE A 36 21.69 -6.70 9.97
C ILE A 36 20.27 -6.17 9.71
N ALA A 37 19.76 -6.28 8.48
CA ALA A 37 18.40 -5.92 8.13
C ALA A 37 17.36 -6.80 8.87
N GLY A 38 17.65 -8.09 9.05
CA GLY A 38 16.85 -8.98 9.91
C GLY A 38 16.79 -8.49 11.35
N ALA A 39 17.93 -8.11 11.92
CA ALA A 39 18.00 -7.50 13.26
C ALA A 39 17.27 -6.15 13.34
N ALA A 40 17.30 -5.35 12.27
CA ALA A 40 16.52 -4.12 12.15
C ALA A 40 15.00 -4.40 12.17
N GLY A 41 14.56 -5.45 11.48
CA GLY A 41 13.17 -5.93 11.50
C GLY A 41 12.72 -6.38 12.89
N LEU A 42 13.57 -7.13 13.60
CA LEU A 42 13.31 -7.51 15.00
C LEU A 42 13.25 -6.29 15.92
N THR A 43 14.13 -5.32 15.72
CA THR A 43 14.14 -4.05 16.46
C THR A 43 12.84 -3.29 16.26
N LEU A 44 12.35 -3.22 15.01
CA LEU A 44 11.05 -2.62 14.67
C LEU A 44 9.89 -3.38 15.33
N GLY A 45 9.85 -4.71 15.21
CA GLY A 45 8.79 -5.56 15.75
C GLY A 45 8.71 -5.54 17.29
N ARG A 46 9.84 -5.34 17.97
CA ARG A 46 9.92 -5.27 19.43
C ARG A 46 8.92 -4.28 20.04
N GLY A 47 8.67 -3.14 19.41
CA GLY A 47 7.72 -2.14 19.94
C GLY A 47 6.26 -2.61 19.94
N LEU A 48 5.87 -3.50 19.03
CA LEU A 48 4.51 -4.06 19.00
C LEU A 48 4.30 -5.14 20.08
N VAL A 49 5.35 -5.93 20.34
CA VAL A 49 5.30 -7.08 21.25
C VAL A 49 5.56 -6.63 22.71
N PHE A 50 6.49 -5.70 22.91
CA PHE A 50 6.93 -5.24 24.23
C PHE A 50 6.78 -3.71 24.35
N PRO A 51 5.54 -3.19 24.43
CA PRO A 51 5.28 -1.75 24.39
C PRO A 51 5.61 -0.99 25.69
N GLY A 52 5.83 -1.71 26.81
CA GLY A 52 6.06 -1.09 28.12
C GLY A 52 4.88 -0.25 28.56
N THR A 53 5.12 1.02 28.90
CA THR A 53 4.09 1.99 29.31
C THR A 53 3.47 2.77 28.14
N PHE A 54 3.94 2.57 26.91
CA PHE A 54 3.38 3.22 25.73
C PHE A 54 2.22 2.40 25.14
N THR A 55 1.35 3.06 24.37
CA THR A 55 0.40 2.32 23.51
C THR A 55 1.17 1.55 22.44
N ARG A 56 0.64 0.40 21.98
CA ARG A 56 1.32 -0.46 20.98
C ARG A 56 1.73 0.31 19.72
N LEU A 57 0.88 1.22 19.24
CA LEU A 57 1.18 2.04 18.06
C LEU A 57 2.30 3.06 18.34
N LYS A 58 2.29 3.66 19.55
CA LYS A 58 3.32 4.61 19.97
C LYS A 58 4.67 3.91 20.14
N ALA A 59 4.69 2.76 20.81
CA ALA A 59 5.87 1.92 20.95
C ALA A 59 6.40 1.44 19.59
N PHE A 60 5.52 1.03 18.68
CA PHE A 60 5.87 0.67 17.31
C PHE A 60 6.51 1.82 16.55
N ARG A 61 6.00 3.05 16.68
CA ARG A 61 6.59 4.22 16.00
C ARG A 61 8.02 4.49 16.47
N ILE A 62 8.27 4.40 17.78
CA ILE A 62 9.61 4.57 18.37
C ILE A 62 10.55 3.47 17.86
N SER A 63 10.10 2.20 17.92
CA SER A 63 10.92 1.07 17.51
C SER A 63 11.16 1.04 16.00
N ALA A 64 10.18 1.44 15.19
CA ALA A 64 10.30 1.57 13.74
C ALA A 64 11.34 2.62 13.34
N GLN A 65 11.36 3.79 14.00
CA GLN A 65 12.39 4.80 13.75
C GLN A 65 13.80 4.25 14.00
N ARG A 66 13.98 3.45 15.06
CA ARG A 66 15.26 2.79 15.37
C ARG A 66 15.61 1.72 14.33
N GLY A 67 14.65 0.88 13.95
CA GLY A 67 14.82 -0.14 12.91
C GLY A 67 15.22 0.48 11.56
N ILE A 68 14.55 1.56 11.14
CA ILE A 68 14.88 2.27 9.90
C ILE A 68 16.30 2.85 9.94
N LYS A 69 16.75 3.43 11.07
CA LYS A 69 18.13 3.90 11.21
C LYS A 69 19.16 2.78 10.99
N ILE A 70 18.89 1.58 11.51
CA ILE A 70 19.76 0.41 11.28
C ILE A 70 19.74 0.00 9.79
N MET A 71 18.56 -0.05 9.17
CA MET A 71 18.39 -0.39 7.76
C MET A 71 19.09 0.62 6.83
N VAL A 72 19.03 1.91 7.12
CA VAL A 72 19.78 2.93 6.36
C VAL A 72 21.28 2.66 6.43
N GLY A 73 21.77 2.16 7.57
CA GLY A 73 23.15 1.73 7.74
C GLY A 73 23.58 0.56 6.84
N THR A 74 22.64 -0.24 6.30
CA THR A 74 22.96 -1.32 5.37
C THR A 74 23.03 -0.88 3.92
N ILE A 75 22.50 0.31 3.56
CA ILE A 75 22.49 0.81 2.18
C ILE A 75 23.90 0.86 1.56
N PRO A 76 24.93 1.42 2.23
CA PRO A 76 26.28 1.44 1.66
C PRO A 76 26.84 0.05 1.37
N LEU A 77 26.48 -0.97 2.18
CA LEU A 77 26.95 -2.34 1.97
C LEU A 77 26.37 -2.93 0.69
N PHE A 78 25.09 -2.71 0.40
CA PHE A 78 24.47 -3.16 -0.84
C PHE A 78 25.01 -2.42 -2.06
N LEU A 79 25.27 -1.11 -1.95
CA LEU A 79 25.89 -0.35 -3.05
C LEU A 79 27.29 -0.86 -3.37
N ILE A 80 28.10 -1.12 -2.33
CA ILE A 80 29.45 -1.68 -2.51
C ILE A 80 29.35 -3.10 -3.08
N ALA A 81 28.44 -3.94 -2.58
CA ALA A 81 28.26 -5.29 -3.09
C ALA A 81 27.86 -5.32 -4.57
N GLY A 82 26.86 -4.52 -4.96
CA GLY A 82 26.45 -4.40 -6.37
C GLY A 82 27.55 -3.83 -7.26
N PHE A 83 28.40 -2.95 -6.74
CA PHE A 83 29.60 -2.50 -7.46
C PHE A 83 30.62 -3.64 -7.64
N ILE A 84 30.91 -4.40 -6.58
CA ILE A 84 31.81 -5.56 -6.65
C ILE A 84 31.25 -6.60 -7.64
N GLU A 85 29.95 -6.86 -7.63
CA GLU A 85 29.29 -7.75 -8.58
C GLU A 85 29.41 -7.25 -10.03
N GLY A 86 29.09 -5.97 -10.25
CA GLY A 86 29.07 -5.36 -11.57
C GLY A 86 30.45 -5.24 -12.23
N PHE A 87 31.50 -5.03 -11.43
CA PHE A 87 32.84 -4.71 -11.95
C PHE A 87 33.91 -5.76 -11.61
N ILE A 88 33.95 -6.26 -10.38
CA ILE A 88 35.06 -7.11 -9.90
C ILE A 88 34.78 -8.59 -10.18
N THR A 89 33.55 -9.03 -9.93
CA THR A 89 33.16 -10.44 -9.98
C THR A 89 33.19 -11.03 -11.40
N ARG A 90 33.22 -10.17 -12.43
CA ARG A 90 33.35 -10.57 -13.84
C ARG A 90 34.78 -10.95 -14.24
N HIS A 91 35.78 -10.63 -13.43
CA HIS A 91 37.17 -10.98 -13.70
C HIS A 91 37.48 -12.41 -13.24
N THR A 92 36.99 -13.38 -14.02
CA THR A 92 37.12 -14.82 -13.77
C THR A 92 38.56 -15.35 -13.86
N GLU A 93 39.51 -14.56 -14.34
CA GLU A 93 40.95 -14.93 -14.39
C GLU A 93 41.76 -14.47 -13.16
N MET A 94 41.14 -13.75 -12.21
CA MET A 94 41.81 -13.28 -11.01
C MET A 94 42.29 -14.45 -10.13
N PRO A 95 43.57 -14.50 -9.70
CA PRO A 95 44.08 -15.61 -8.89
C PRO A 95 43.32 -15.78 -7.57
N ASN A 96 43.05 -17.04 -7.20
CA ASN A 96 42.25 -17.41 -6.03
C ASN A 96 42.73 -16.80 -4.71
N VAL A 97 44.05 -16.61 -4.56
CA VAL A 97 44.64 -15.98 -3.37
C VAL A 97 44.15 -14.54 -3.20
N PHE A 98 44.08 -13.77 -4.29
CA PHE A 98 43.62 -12.38 -4.22
C PHE A 98 42.12 -12.30 -3.94
N ARG A 99 41.32 -13.20 -4.53
CA ARG A 99 39.88 -13.29 -4.22
C ARG A 99 39.64 -13.62 -2.76
N GLY A 100 40.36 -14.62 -2.24
CA GLY A 100 40.29 -15.01 -0.83
C GLY A 100 40.70 -13.87 0.12
N PHE A 101 41.80 -13.17 -0.19
CA PHE A 101 42.24 -12.00 0.57
C PHE A 101 41.20 -10.88 0.56
N PHE A 102 40.60 -10.60 -0.60
CA PHE A 102 39.55 -9.59 -0.73
C PHE A 102 38.31 -9.95 0.10
N ILE A 103 37.86 -11.21 0.07
CA ILE A 103 36.76 -11.71 0.90
C ILE A 103 37.07 -11.50 2.39
N LEU A 104 38.28 -11.86 2.83
CA LEU A 104 38.71 -11.66 4.22
C LEU A 104 38.71 -10.18 4.62
N LEU A 105 39.12 -9.29 3.71
CA LEU A 105 39.08 -7.84 3.93
C LEU A 105 37.64 -7.34 4.09
N CYS A 106 36.72 -7.75 3.22
CA CYS A 106 35.30 -7.43 3.32
C CYS A 106 34.71 -7.89 4.66
N LEU A 107 34.97 -9.15 5.05
CA LEU A 107 34.53 -9.69 6.33
C LEU A 107 35.14 -8.96 7.53
N ALA A 108 36.44 -8.65 7.47
CA ALA A 108 37.12 -7.88 8.51
C ALA A 108 36.52 -6.48 8.67
N TYR A 109 36.13 -5.82 7.57
CA TYR A 109 35.43 -4.54 7.61
C TYR A 109 34.07 -4.67 8.31
N VAL A 110 33.25 -5.65 7.90
CA VAL A 110 31.92 -5.86 8.49
C VAL A 110 32.03 -6.14 9.99
N VAL A 111 32.88 -7.09 10.38
CA VAL A 111 33.09 -7.47 11.79
C VAL A 111 33.69 -6.30 12.57
N GLY A 112 34.66 -5.59 11.99
CA GLY A 112 35.30 -4.42 12.58
C GLY A 112 34.30 -3.30 12.90
N TYR A 113 33.47 -2.93 11.93
CA TYR A 113 32.55 -1.80 12.04
C TYR A 113 31.26 -2.14 12.79
N PHE A 114 30.61 -3.28 12.50
CA PHE A 114 29.29 -3.61 13.07
C PHE A 114 29.36 -4.40 14.37
N VAL A 115 30.50 -5.02 14.71
CA VAL A 115 30.64 -5.83 15.93
C VAL A 115 31.68 -5.24 16.87
N ILE A 116 32.93 -5.11 16.42
CA ILE A 116 34.05 -4.74 17.29
C ILE A 116 33.96 -3.28 17.75
N LEU A 117 33.74 -2.34 16.83
CA LEU A 117 33.64 -0.91 17.13
C LEU A 117 32.53 -0.59 18.15
N PRO A 118 31.26 -1.02 17.96
CA PRO A 118 30.21 -0.73 18.93
C PRO A 118 30.46 -1.38 20.29
N VAL A 119 31.00 -2.61 20.34
CA VAL A 119 31.38 -3.25 21.62
C VAL A 119 32.47 -2.47 22.34
N ARG A 120 33.48 -1.97 21.62
CA ARG A 120 34.54 -1.14 22.21
C ARG A 120 34.02 0.20 22.71
N LEU A 121 33.13 0.86 21.96
CA LEU A 121 32.52 2.13 22.37
C LEU A 121 31.62 1.97 23.60
N ALA A 122 30.82 0.89 23.64
CA ALA A 122 29.98 0.56 24.79
C ALA A 122 30.81 0.32 26.06
N ARG A 123 31.94 -0.40 25.96
CA ARG A 123 32.86 -0.61 27.09
C ARG A 123 33.54 0.68 27.58
N LYS A 124 33.73 1.66 26.70
CA LYS A 124 34.25 2.99 27.05
C LYS A 124 33.20 3.91 27.67
N GLY A 125 31.96 3.45 27.86
CA GLY A 125 30.88 4.24 28.45
C GLY A 125 30.37 5.36 27.53
N VAL A 126 30.64 5.29 26.22
CA VAL A 126 30.10 6.27 25.26
C VAL A 126 28.60 6.02 25.14
N SER A 127 27.81 6.82 25.87
CA SER A 127 26.35 6.84 25.73
C SER A 127 25.98 7.72 24.55
N LEU A 128 25.60 7.10 23.44
CA LEU A 128 24.94 7.82 22.35
C LEU A 128 23.50 8.09 22.81
N THR A 129 23.23 9.30 23.29
CA THR A 129 21.86 9.76 23.50
C THR A 129 21.16 9.80 22.14
N LEU A 130 20.38 8.75 21.86
CA LEU A 130 19.45 8.80 20.73
C LEU A 130 18.43 9.87 21.08
N ASN A 131 18.46 11.00 20.36
CA ASN A 131 17.39 11.98 20.37
C ASN A 131 16.14 11.33 19.76
N ASP A 132 15.48 10.49 20.54
CA ASP A 132 14.13 10.05 20.26
C ASP A 132 13.27 11.29 20.52
N ALA A 133 12.94 12.01 19.45
CA ALA A 133 12.10 13.20 19.54
C ALA A 133 10.86 12.86 20.39
N PRO A 134 10.60 13.59 21.49
CA PRO A 134 9.49 13.27 22.36
C PRO A 134 8.21 13.29 21.53
N LEU A 135 7.52 12.14 21.51
CA LEU A 135 6.28 12.03 20.76
C LEU A 135 5.22 12.89 21.44
N PRO A 136 4.55 13.80 20.70
CA PRO A 136 3.56 14.70 21.26
C PRO A 136 2.45 13.93 22.02
N PRO A 137 1.79 14.56 23.00
CA PRO A 137 0.66 13.96 23.71
C PRO A 137 -0.43 13.51 22.74
N ASP A 138 -1.08 12.37 23.01
CA ASP A 138 -2.32 11.99 22.33
C ASP A 138 -3.42 12.96 22.82
N GLN A 139 -3.51 14.13 22.21
CA GLN A 139 -4.71 14.96 22.33
C GLN A 139 -5.77 14.35 21.43
N PRO A 140 -7.01 14.11 21.93
CA PRO A 140 -8.13 13.82 21.05
C PRO A 140 -8.39 15.07 20.22
N SER A 141 -7.75 15.15 19.06
CA SER A 141 -8.03 16.15 18.04
C SER A 141 -9.46 15.91 17.55
N GLU A 142 -10.39 16.74 17.98
CA GLU A 142 -11.74 16.78 17.44
C GLU A 142 -11.70 17.40 16.04
N ILE A 143 -12.45 16.81 15.12
CA ILE A 143 -12.56 17.32 13.77
C ILE A 143 -13.59 18.44 13.82
N ASP A 144 -13.13 19.68 13.69
CA ASP A 144 -14.02 20.82 13.50
C ASP A 144 -14.55 20.82 12.07
N PHE A 145 -15.85 20.60 11.87
CA PHE A 145 -16.47 20.56 10.53
C PHE A 145 -16.89 21.95 10.01
N TYR A 146 -16.72 23.02 10.80
CA TYR A 146 -17.26 24.34 10.50
C TYR A 146 -16.19 25.40 10.21
N VAL A 147 -14.92 25.03 10.26
CA VAL A 147 -13.79 25.89 9.90
C VAL A 147 -13.23 25.49 8.55
N ILE A 148 -13.00 26.48 7.68
CA ILE A 148 -12.30 26.29 6.40
C ILE A 148 -10.88 25.79 6.70
N LYS A 149 -10.60 24.54 6.33
CA LYS A 149 -9.33 23.87 6.65
C LYS A 149 -8.19 24.32 5.75
N GLU A 150 -7.02 24.53 6.34
CA GLU A 150 -5.77 24.61 5.60
C GLU A 150 -5.27 23.22 5.21
N ARG A 151 -4.50 23.10 4.12
CA ARG A 151 -4.09 21.80 3.53
C ARG A 151 -3.48 20.80 4.55
N PRO A 152 -2.59 21.21 5.47
CA PRO A 152 -2.03 20.28 6.46
C PRO A 152 -3.08 19.77 7.45
N THR A 153 -4.01 20.65 7.85
CA THR A 153 -5.10 20.29 8.78
C THR A 153 -6.11 19.35 8.14
N LEU A 154 -6.42 19.53 6.84
CA LEU A 154 -7.33 18.65 6.10
C LEU A 154 -6.82 17.20 6.05
N LEU A 155 -5.53 17.01 5.74
CA LEU A 155 -4.92 15.67 5.71
C LEU A 155 -4.92 15.04 7.10
N THR A 156 -4.63 15.84 8.13
CA THR A 156 -4.62 15.38 9.53
C THR A 156 -6.01 14.94 9.98
N ASP A 157 -7.04 15.76 9.75
CA ASP A 157 -8.43 15.46 10.11
C ASP A 157 -8.97 14.24 9.35
N THR A 158 -8.60 14.09 8.08
CA THR A 158 -8.89 12.89 7.28
C THR A 158 -8.30 11.64 7.91
N LEU A 159 -7.02 11.69 8.29
CA LEU A 159 -6.35 10.54 8.92
C LEU A 159 -6.93 10.23 10.30
N ILE A 160 -7.32 11.25 11.08
CA ILE A 160 -8.02 11.08 12.36
C ILE A 160 -9.37 10.39 12.16
N PHE A 161 -10.16 10.85 11.19
CA PHE A 161 -11.45 10.24 10.85
C PHE A 161 -11.27 8.77 10.46
N TYR A 162 -10.34 8.51 9.53
CA TYR A 162 -10.04 7.18 9.05
C TYR A 162 -9.57 6.27 10.19
N ARG A 163 -8.69 6.75 11.08
CA ARG A 163 -8.22 6.01 12.27
C ARG A 163 -9.35 5.70 13.24
N ARG A 164 -10.26 6.65 13.48
CA ARG A 164 -11.43 6.47 14.36
C ARG A 164 -12.37 5.39 13.85
N HIS A 165 -12.56 5.30 12.54
CA HIS A 165 -13.48 4.37 11.89
C HIS A 165 -12.79 3.18 11.20
N PHE A 166 -11.49 2.98 11.42
CA PHE A 166 -10.66 2.01 10.70
C PHE A 166 -11.26 0.61 10.70
N GLY A 167 -11.63 0.10 11.87
CA GLY A 167 -12.18 -1.26 11.98
C GLY A 167 -13.48 -1.48 11.22
N PHE A 168 -14.32 -0.45 11.06
CA PHE A 168 -15.54 -0.54 10.26
C PHE A 168 -15.24 -0.42 8.76
N LEU A 169 -14.49 0.63 8.38
CA LEU A 169 -14.15 0.91 6.98
C LEU A 169 -13.32 -0.21 6.34
N SER A 170 -12.32 -0.75 7.06
CA SER A 170 -11.51 -1.86 6.56
C SER A 170 -12.30 -3.17 6.43
N ARG A 171 -13.22 -3.47 7.36
CA ARG A 171 -14.11 -4.65 7.23
C ARG A 171 -15.08 -4.51 6.07
N MET A 172 -15.57 -3.31 5.82
CA MET A 172 -16.41 -3.00 4.65
C MET A 172 -15.64 -3.21 3.35
N ALA A 173 -14.45 -2.61 3.22
CA ALA A 173 -13.59 -2.80 2.04
C ALA A 173 -13.21 -4.27 1.83
N LEU A 174 -12.88 -4.99 2.91
CA LEU A 174 -12.59 -6.43 2.89
C LEU A 174 -13.80 -7.25 2.42
N GLY A 175 -14.99 -6.97 2.96
CA GLY A 175 -16.23 -7.64 2.58
C GLY A 175 -16.57 -7.41 1.10
N CYS A 176 -16.39 -6.17 0.61
CA CYS A 176 -16.56 -5.84 -0.80
C CYS A 176 -15.55 -6.57 -1.70
N ALA A 177 -14.27 -6.63 -1.30
CA ALA A 177 -13.25 -7.38 -2.05
C ALA A 177 -13.54 -8.89 -2.09
N LEU A 178 -13.97 -9.47 -0.97
CA LEU A 178 -14.39 -10.88 -0.92
C LEU A 178 -15.62 -11.13 -1.78
N TYR A 179 -16.61 -10.23 -1.77
CA TYR A 179 -17.80 -10.34 -2.61
C TYR A 179 -17.45 -10.25 -4.10
N PHE A 180 -16.57 -9.33 -4.47
CA PHE A 180 -16.06 -9.23 -5.85
C PHE A 180 -15.38 -10.52 -6.28
N MET A 181 -14.45 -11.04 -5.46
CA MET A 181 -13.76 -12.29 -5.77
C MET A 181 -14.73 -13.46 -5.87
N GLY A 182 -15.68 -13.59 -4.94
CA GLY A 182 -16.71 -14.63 -4.96
C GLY A 182 -17.53 -14.61 -6.25
N TYR A 183 -17.89 -13.42 -6.74
CA TYR A 183 -18.56 -13.29 -8.04
C TYR A 183 -17.64 -13.71 -9.20
N VAL A 184 -16.37 -13.31 -9.19
CA VAL A 184 -15.41 -13.72 -10.22
C VAL A 184 -15.25 -15.24 -10.27
N PHE A 185 -15.20 -15.91 -9.12
CA PHE A 185 -15.17 -17.38 -9.04
C PHE A 185 -16.44 -18.02 -9.61
N TRP A 186 -17.59 -17.38 -9.46
CA TRP A 186 -18.87 -17.91 -9.92
C TRP A 186 -19.15 -17.62 -11.40
N ALA A 187 -18.80 -16.43 -11.89
CA ALA A 187 -19.13 -15.94 -13.23
C ALA A 187 -17.98 -16.10 -14.24
N GLY A 188 -16.77 -16.45 -13.78
CA GLY A 188 -15.60 -16.61 -14.62
C GLY A 188 -15.69 -17.84 -15.53
N ASN A 189 -15.50 -17.64 -16.83
CA ASN A 189 -15.43 -18.73 -17.82
C ASN A 189 -14.04 -19.39 -17.90
N LEU A 190 -13.05 -18.86 -17.18
CA LEU A 190 -11.68 -19.37 -17.09
C LEU A 190 -11.29 -19.54 -15.62
N PRO A 191 -10.24 -20.33 -15.33
CA PRO A 191 -9.62 -20.35 -14.00
C PRO A 191 -9.29 -18.93 -13.55
N VAL A 192 -9.61 -18.59 -12.30
CA VAL A 192 -9.52 -17.19 -11.81
C VAL A 192 -8.11 -16.62 -11.90
N GLY A 193 -7.08 -17.46 -11.77
CA GLY A 193 -5.69 -17.07 -11.94
C GLY A 193 -5.30 -16.65 -13.37
N GLU A 194 -6.17 -16.85 -14.35
CA GLU A 194 -5.98 -16.43 -15.74
C GLU A 194 -6.86 -15.23 -16.13
N LEU A 195 -7.76 -14.80 -15.24
CA LEU A 195 -8.69 -13.70 -15.52
C LEU A 195 -8.04 -12.32 -15.36
N PHE A 196 -7.00 -12.20 -14.53
CA PHE A 196 -6.35 -10.92 -14.22
C PHE A 196 -4.84 -11.01 -14.41
N PHE A 197 -4.27 -9.93 -14.96
CA PHE A 197 -2.85 -9.80 -15.24
C PHE A 197 -2.31 -8.53 -14.59
N PHE A 198 -1.15 -8.65 -13.96
CA PHE A 198 -0.51 -7.58 -13.19
C PHE A 198 0.89 -7.37 -13.75
N ASP A 199 1.06 -6.30 -14.53
CA ASP A 199 2.36 -5.89 -15.02
C ASP A 199 2.98 -4.86 -14.08
N SER A 200 4.31 -4.88 -13.91
CA SER A 200 5.06 -4.15 -12.88
C SER A 200 5.56 -2.76 -13.31
N PHE A 201 4.95 -2.12 -14.31
CA PHE A 201 5.39 -0.83 -14.85
C PHE A 201 4.61 0.37 -14.30
N PHE A 202 5.21 1.57 -14.20
CA PHE A 202 4.52 2.73 -13.60
C PHE A 202 3.16 3.07 -14.25
N LEU A 203 3.08 3.03 -15.57
CA LEU A 203 1.83 3.29 -16.29
C LEU A 203 0.89 2.06 -16.37
N SER A 204 1.34 0.87 -15.96
CA SER A 204 0.48 -0.31 -15.96
C SER A 204 -0.58 -0.24 -14.88
N ALA A 205 -0.39 0.54 -13.80
CA ALA A 205 -1.39 0.70 -12.74
C ALA A 205 -2.78 1.10 -13.27
N LEU A 206 -2.83 1.99 -14.27
CA LEU A 206 -4.09 2.40 -14.92
C LEU A 206 -4.74 1.25 -15.71
N ARG A 207 -3.93 0.41 -16.37
CA ARG A 207 -4.41 -0.78 -17.08
C ARG A 207 -4.85 -1.87 -16.11
N ASN A 208 -4.09 -2.07 -15.04
CA ASN A 208 -4.37 -3.01 -13.96
C ASN A 208 -5.62 -2.60 -13.16
N LEU A 209 -6.00 -1.33 -13.15
CA LEU A 209 -7.27 -0.87 -12.60
C LEU A 209 -8.44 -1.17 -13.55
N ARG A 210 -8.25 -0.91 -14.85
CA ARG A 210 -9.31 -1.09 -15.86
C ARG A 210 -9.80 -2.55 -15.95
N GLN A 211 -8.94 -3.54 -15.77
CA GLN A 211 -9.35 -4.97 -15.84
C GLN A 211 -10.41 -5.35 -14.80
N PHE A 212 -10.52 -4.63 -13.68
CA PHE A 212 -11.57 -4.85 -12.68
C PHE A 212 -12.93 -4.29 -13.09
N PHE A 213 -12.99 -3.50 -14.16
CA PHE A 213 -14.22 -2.96 -14.73
C PHE A 213 -14.55 -3.60 -16.07
N VAL A 214 -13.53 -3.88 -16.89
CA VAL A 214 -13.70 -4.42 -18.24
C VAL A 214 -12.88 -5.69 -18.37
N ASN A 215 -13.57 -6.83 -18.42
CA ASN A 215 -12.98 -8.15 -18.66
C ASN A 215 -13.86 -8.91 -19.65
N GLU A 216 -13.29 -9.39 -20.74
CA GLU A 216 -14.02 -10.11 -21.80
C GLU A 216 -14.60 -11.43 -21.29
N ASN A 217 -13.92 -12.06 -20.33
CA ASN A 217 -14.33 -13.33 -19.75
C ASN A 217 -15.46 -13.17 -18.72
N ILE A 218 -15.71 -11.94 -18.24
CA ILE A 218 -16.79 -11.63 -17.28
C ILE A 218 -17.50 -10.33 -17.73
N PRO A 219 -18.45 -10.41 -18.68
CA PRO A 219 -19.09 -9.21 -19.26
C PRO A 219 -19.83 -8.32 -18.26
N LEU A 220 -20.33 -8.89 -17.17
CA LEU A 220 -21.09 -8.19 -16.13
C LEU A 220 -20.22 -7.64 -14.99
N LEU A 221 -18.88 -7.79 -15.07
CA LEU A 221 -17.95 -7.34 -14.04
C LEU A 221 -18.08 -5.84 -13.77
N PHE A 222 -18.31 -5.07 -14.83
CA PHE A 222 -18.57 -3.64 -14.75
C PHE A 222 -19.75 -3.30 -13.82
N ILE A 223 -20.85 -4.02 -13.94
CA ILE A 223 -22.09 -3.78 -13.18
C ILE A 223 -21.85 -4.10 -11.71
N LEU A 224 -21.21 -5.24 -11.43
CA LEU A 224 -20.84 -5.64 -10.08
C LEU A 224 -19.99 -4.57 -9.40
N ASN A 225 -18.89 -4.16 -10.06
CA ASN A 225 -17.97 -3.20 -9.45
C ASN A 225 -18.66 -1.86 -9.21
N THR A 226 -19.50 -1.41 -10.14
CA THR A 226 -20.33 -0.20 -9.98
C THR A 226 -21.27 -0.29 -8.78
N GLN A 227 -21.89 -1.45 -8.53
CA GLN A 227 -22.72 -1.68 -7.35
C GLN A 227 -21.89 -1.61 -6.06
N ILE A 228 -20.71 -2.23 -6.04
CA ILE A 228 -19.79 -2.17 -4.91
C ILE A 228 -19.39 -0.73 -4.60
N PHE A 229 -18.99 0.04 -5.61
CA PHE A 229 -18.68 1.46 -5.43
C PHE A 229 -19.88 2.25 -4.91
N SER A 230 -21.09 1.98 -5.40
CA SER A 230 -22.30 2.65 -4.93
C SER A 230 -22.54 2.42 -3.43
N VAL A 231 -22.31 1.18 -2.96
CA VAL A 231 -22.41 0.80 -1.54
C VAL A 231 -21.31 1.48 -0.72
N LEU A 232 -20.05 1.41 -1.17
CA LEU A 232 -18.90 2.03 -0.48
C LEU A 232 -19.10 3.54 -0.32
N ILE A 233 -19.49 4.22 -1.40
CA ILE A 233 -19.73 5.66 -1.41
C ILE A 233 -20.87 6.04 -0.47
N TYR A 234 -22.01 5.36 -0.60
CA TYR A 234 -23.18 5.64 0.22
C TYR A 234 -22.90 5.45 1.72
N ILE A 235 -22.32 4.32 2.11
CA ILE A 235 -22.04 4.02 3.52
C ILE A 235 -21.00 5.00 4.08
N SER A 236 -19.94 5.31 3.34
CA SER A 236 -18.88 6.22 3.78
C SER A 236 -19.41 7.62 4.04
N TYR A 237 -20.22 8.17 3.14
CA TYR A 237 -20.83 9.49 3.33
C TYR A 237 -21.88 9.52 4.43
N ARG A 238 -22.71 8.48 4.57
CA ARG A 238 -23.63 8.40 5.71
C ARG A 238 -22.88 8.33 7.04
N LEU A 239 -21.71 7.71 7.09
CA LEU A 239 -20.85 7.69 8.27
C LEU A 239 -20.30 9.09 8.60
N ILE A 240 -19.81 9.82 7.58
CA ILE A 240 -19.32 11.20 7.76
C ILE A 240 -20.43 12.12 8.25
N ILE A 241 -21.59 12.12 7.59
CA ILE A 241 -22.73 12.98 7.96
C ILE A 241 -23.21 12.66 9.39
N ARG A 242 -23.22 11.37 9.79
CA ARG A 242 -23.55 10.98 11.17
C ARG A 242 -22.51 11.47 12.17
N SER A 243 -21.23 11.46 11.81
CA SER A 243 -20.15 11.92 12.68
C SER A 243 -20.19 13.43 12.92
N GLU A 244 -20.47 14.21 11.86
CA GLU A 244 -20.68 15.66 11.94
C GLU A 244 -21.86 15.99 12.84
N ALA A 245 -22.99 15.31 12.61
CA ALA A 245 -24.19 15.59 13.38
C ALA A 245 -24.07 15.17 14.86
N ALA A 246 -23.36 14.08 15.15
CA ALA A 246 -23.02 13.70 16.52
C ALA A 246 -22.17 14.76 17.23
N ALA A 247 -21.27 15.45 16.51
CA ALA A 247 -20.49 16.56 17.07
C ALA A 247 -21.37 17.78 17.40
N THR A 248 -22.44 18.01 16.63
CA THR A 248 -23.38 19.14 16.86
C THR A 248 -24.61 18.83 17.69
N GLY A 249 -24.85 17.56 18.04
CA GLY A 249 -26.09 17.12 18.68
C GLY A 249 -27.34 17.21 17.78
N THR A 250 -27.19 17.25 16.45
CA THR A 250 -28.33 17.33 15.52
C THR A 250 -28.83 15.94 15.13
N PRO A 251 -30.15 15.69 15.08
CA PRO A 251 -30.68 14.39 14.67
C PRO A 251 -30.62 14.21 13.14
N VAL A 252 -29.98 13.13 12.67
CA VAL A 252 -29.89 12.74 11.23
C VAL A 252 -30.83 11.57 10.90
N ALA A 253 -31.91 11.42 11.66
CA ALA A 253 -32.85 10.33 11.45
C ALA A 253 -33.57 10.52 10.11
N LYS A 254 -33.18 9.72 9.11
CA LYS A 254 -33.88 9.60 7.82
C LYS A 254 -34.75 8.36 7.83
N THR A 255 -35.93 8.43 7.20
CA THR A 255 -36.81 7.26 7.02
C THR A 255 -36.16 6.22 6.10
N ALA A 256 -36.64 4.97 6.14
CA ALA A 256 -36.15 3.90 5.26
C ALA A 256 -36.26 4.28 3.78
N LEU A 257 -37.37 4.93 3.39
CA LEU A 257 -37.59 5.41 2.02
C LEU A 257 -36.57 6.48 1.61
N GLN A 258 -36.27 7.44 2.48
CA GLN A 258 -35.26 8.47 2.19
C GLN A 258 -33.86 7.87 2.02
N ASN A 259 -33.48 6.93 2.89
CA ASN A 259 -32.20 6.22 2.75
C ASN A 259 -32.13 5.43 1.43
N MET A 260 -33.23 4.78 1.04
CA MET A 260 -33.33 4.06 -0.24
C MET A 260 -33.20 5.02 -1.44
N LEU A 261 -33.89 6.15 -1.42
CA LEU A 261 -33.80 7.16 -2.48
C LEU A 261 -32.40 7.76 -2.61
N ASP A 262 -31.74 8.05 -1.49
CA ASP A 262 -30.36 8.55 -1.49
C ASP A 262 -29.36 7.52 -2.02
N PHE A 263 -29.56 6.23 -1.70
CA PHE A 263 -28.78 5.14 -2.28
C PHE A 263 -29.00 5.01 -3.79
N LEU A 264 -30.25 5.04 -4.26
CA LEU A 264 -30.56 4.96 -5.70
C LEU A 264 -29.95 6.12 -6.48
N LYS A 265 -30.04 7.34 -5.94
CA LYS A 265 -29.37 8.52 -6.52
C LYS A 265 -27.86 8.33 -6.59
N THR A 266 -27.24 7.82 -5.52
CA THR A 266 -25.80 7.51 -5.46
C THR A 266 -25.42 6.48 -6.52
N ALA A 267 -26.24 5.43 -6.68
CA ALA A 267 -26.03 4.41 -7.69
C ALA A 267 -26.10 4.95 -9.12
N ILE A 268 -27.06 5.84 -9.42
CA ILE A 268 -27.17 6.49 -10.73
C ILE A 268 -25.89 7.26 -11.08
N VAL A 269 -25.39 8.07 -10.15
CA VAL A 269 -24.15 8.85 -10.37
C VAL A 269 -22.93 7.94 -10.51
N THR A 270 -22.87 6.86 -9.73
CA THR A 270 -21.78 5.87 -9.80
C THR A 270 -21.81 5.08 -11.10
N ILE A 271 -22.99 4.78 -11.66
CA ILE A 271 -23.13 4.17 -12.99
C ILE A 271 -22.55 5.09 -14.05
N LEU A 272 -22.83 6.40 -14.00
CA LEU A 272 -22.23 7.36 -14.94
C LEU A 272 -20.71 7.34 -14.86
N LEU A 273 -20.13 7.42 -13.65
CA LEU A 273 -18.69 7.31 -13.45
C LEU A 273 -18.10 6.02 -14.00
N GLY A 274 -18.77 4.90 -13.73
CA GLY A 274 -18.35 3.62 -14.25
C GLY A 274 -18.35 3.58 -15.78
N GLN A 275 -19.38 4.11 -16.44
CA GLN A 275 -19.43 4.11 -17.90
C GLN A 275 -18.26 4.92 -18.48
N MET A 276 -17.86 6.01 -17.85
CA MET A 276 -16.68 6.78 -18.25
C MET A 276 -15.41 5.91 -18.20
N LEU A 277 -15.21 5.12 -17.13
CA LEU A 277 -14.07 4.19 -17.02
C LEU A 277 -14.13 3.05 -18.05
N ARG A 278 -15.33 2.58 -18.41
CA ARG A 278 -15.52 1.53 -19.40
C ARG A 278 -15.06 1.95 -20.80
N PHE A 279 -15.40 3.17 -21.20
CA PHE A 279 -15.05 3.70 -22.53
C PHE A 279 -13.68 4.41 -22.55
N GLY A 280 -13.11 4.71 -21.39
CA GLY A 280 -11.77 5.29 -21.25
C GLY A 280 -10.67 4.35 -21.77
N SER A 281 -9.81 4.88 -22.64
CA SER A 281 -8.57 4.22 -23.08
C SER A 281 -7.37 5.16 -23.03
N GLY A 282 -6.20 4.63 -22.65
CA GLY A 282 -4.95 5.38 -22.57
C GLY A 282 -5.05 6.64 -21.70
N LEU A 283 -4.65 7.78 -22.27
CA LEU A 283 -4.61 9.08 -21.56
C LEU A 283 -6.01 9.62 -21.16
N SER A 284 -7.08 9.19 -21.82
CA SER A 284 -8.45 9.62 -21.46
C SER A 284 -8.84 9.23 -20.03
N VAL A 285 -8.26 8.13 -19.51
CA VAL A 285 -8.46 7.70 -18.12
C VAL A 285 -7.96 8.75 -17.13
N ILE A 286 -6.85 9.43 -17.43
CA ILE A 286 -6.29 10.50 -16.58
C ILE A 286 -7.27 11.66 -16.49
N PHE A 287 -7.83 12.09 -17.62
CA PHE A 287 -8.85 13.15 -17.64
C PHE A 287 -10.12 12.74 -16.89
N ILE A 288 -10.52 11.47 -16.99
CA ILE A 288 -11.65 10.92 -16.21
C ILE A 288 -11.37 11.03 -14.70
N PHE A 289 -10.16 10.65 -14.25
CA PHE A 289 -9.75 10.80 -12.85
C PHE A 289 -9.74 12.26 -12.37
N MET A 290 -9.45 13.23 -13.23
CA MET A 290 -9.51 14.65 -12.86
C MET A 290 -10.94 15.14 -12.58
N ILE A 291 -11.97 14.46 -13.10
CA ILE A 291 -13.37 14.85 -12.96
C ILE A 291 -14.05 14.10 -11.79
N PHE A 292 -13.51 12.96 -11.38
CA PHE A 292 -14.01 12.16 -10.22
C PHE A 292 -14.29 12.96 -8.95
N PRO A 293 -13.46 13.94 -8.54
CA PRO A 293 -13.70 14.71 -7.33
C PRO A 293 -15.06 15.43 -7.40
N SER A 294 -15.39 16.00 -8.55
CA SER A 294 -16.66 16.70 -8.77
C SER A 294 -17.86 15.77 -8.61
N PHE A 295 -17.77 14.52 -9.09
CA PHE A 295 -18.83 13.53 -8.91
C PHE A 295 -18.95 13.07 -7.46
N PHE A 296 -17.83 12.88 -6.76
CA PHE A 296 -17.85 12.56 -5.34
C PHE A 296 -18.49 13.67 -4.52
N LEU A 297 -18.17 14.94 -4.81
CA LEU A 297 -18.80 16.07 -4.14
C LEU A 297 -20.29 16.18 -4.49
N TRP A 298 -20.66 15.92 -5.74
CA TRP A 298 -22.06 15.87 -6.16
C TRP A 298 -22.88 14.87 -5.33
N ILE A 299 -22.37 13.66 -5.17
CA ILE A 299 -23.01 12.64 -4.33
C ILE A 299 -23.07 13.11 -2.87
N PHE A 300 -22.00 13.69 -2.33
CA PHE A 300 -21.93 14.15 -0.94
C PHE A 300 -23.00 15.21 -0.66
N VAL A 301 -23.05 16.26 -1.48
CA VAL A 301 -24.00 17.37 -1.37
C VAL A 301 -25.44 16.84 -1.43
N MET A 302 -25.73 15.94 -2.37
CA MET A 302 -27.06 15.35 -2.48
C MET A 302 -27.48 14.59 -1.21
N GLN A 303 -26.57 13.82 -0.61
CA GLN A 303 -26.88 13.06 0.60
C GLN A 303 -26.97 13.97 1.84
N LYS A 304 -26.09 14.98 1.93
CA LYS A 304 -26.03 15.93 3.06
C LYS A 304 -27.23 16.87 3.07
N GLU A 305 -27.52 17.51 1.94
CA GLU A 305 -28.61 18.49 1.82
C GLU A 305 -29.97 17.84 1.49
N GLY A 306 -30.00 16.56 1.09
CA GLY A 306 -31.25 15.84 0.78
C GLY A 306 -31.91 16.25 -0.54
N ILE A 307 -31.16 16.89 -1.43
CA ILE A 307 -31.65 17.46 -2.69
C ILE A 307 -31.76 16.44 -3.83
N SER A 308 -32.33 16.87 -4.97
CA SER A 308 -32.48 16.05 -6.18
C SER A 308 -31.15 15.93 -6.95
N LEU A 309 -31.08 15.02 -7.94
CA LEU A 309 -29.91 14.84 -8.80
C LEU A 309 -29.50 16.16 -9.47
N PHE A 310 -30.44 16.83 -10.14
CA PHE A 310 -30.17 18.05 -10.91
C PHE A 310 -29.83 19.25 -10.02
N ALA A 311 -30.55 19.44 -8.91
CA ALA A 311 -30.22 20.49 -7.94
C ALA A 311 -28.82 20.25 -7.34
N GLY A 312 -28.44 18.98 -7.14
CA GLY A 312 -27.10 18.60 -6.73
C GLY A 312 -26.01 19.03 -7.70
N ILE A 313 -26.26 18.98 -9.01
CA ILE A 313 -25.29 19.43 -10.03
C ILE A 313 -25.03 20.93 -9.87
N GLU A 314 -26.11 21.73 -9.86
CA GLU A 314 -26.02 23.19 -9.69
C GLU A 314 -25.29 23.55 -8.40
N ARG A 315 -25.71 22.94 -7.28
CA ARG A 315 -25.07 23.17 -5.98
C ARG A 315 -23.59 22.81 -6.01
N THR A 316 -23.21 21.70 -6.63
CA THR A 316 -21.82 21.28 -6.79
C THR A 316 -21.02 22.30 -7.60
N PHE A 317 -21.57 22.81 -8.70
CA PHE A 317 -20.93 23.87 -9.48
C PHE A 317 -20.71 25.14 -8.66
N THR A 318 -21.68 25.55 -7.84
CA THR A 318 -21.52 26.74 -6.97
C THR A 318 -20.43 26.57 -5.91
N LEU A 319 -20.24 25.36 -5.38
CA LEU A 319 -19.21 25.07 -4.38
C LEU A 319 -17.82 24.92 -5.01
N ILE A 320 -17.75 24.40 -6.23
CA ILE A 320 -16.50 24.20 -6.97
C ILE A 320 -16.02 25.48 -7.66
N SER A 321 -16.92 26.41 -8.01
CA SER A 321 -16.58 27.67 -8.69
C SER A 321 -15.69 28.54 -7.79
N GLY A 322 -14.37 28.49 -8.03
CA GLY A 322 -13.33 29.17 -7.23
C GLY A 322 -12.34 28.22 -6.53
N SER A 323 -12.63 26.92 -6.47
CA SER A 323 -11.81 25.90 -5.79
C SER A 323 -11.47 24.68 -6.66
N LEU A 324 -11.98 24.59 -7.89
CA LEU A 324 -11.78 23.46 -8.81
C LEU A 324 -10.32 22.99 -8.88
N LEU A 325 -9.39 23.91 -9.16
CA LEU A 325 -7.95 23.56 -9.28
C LEU A 325 -7.37 23.00 -7.97
N LYS A 326 -7.87 23.49 -6.82
CA LYS A 326 -7.42 23.03 -5.49
C LYS A 326 -7.92 21.61 -5.24
N MET A 327 -9.20 21.36 -5.53
CA MET A 327 -9.83 20.07 -5.37
C MET A 327 -9.21 19.04 -6.31
N THR A 328 -9.10 19.34 -7.60
CA THR A 328 -8.46 18.43 -8.56
C THR A 328 -7.01 18.19 -8.22
N GLY A 329 -6.25 19.20 -7.77
CA GLY A 329 -4.86 19.04 -7.36
C GLY A 329 -4.66 18.06 -6.20
N ILE A 330 -5.47 18.13 -5.15
CA ILE A 330 -5.41 17.19 -4.01
C ILE A 330 -5.73 15.77 -4.47
N PHE A 331 -6.77 15.61 -5.27
CA PHE A 331 -7.17 14.30 -5.78
C PHE A 331 -6.18 13.72 -6.78
N SER A 332 -5.55 14.54 -7.62
CA SER A 332 -4.47 14.09 -8.51
C SER A 332 -3.24 13.63 -7.72
N LEU A 333 -2.86 14.35 -6.65
CA LEU A 333 -1.75 13.95 -5.79
C LEU A 333 -2.04 12.60 -5.10
N LEU A 334 -3.25 12.42 -4.58
CA LEU A 334 -3.68 11.18 -3.95
C LEU A 334 -3.86 10.05 -4.97
N GLY A 335 -4.33 10.36 -6.18
CA GLY A 335 -4.42 9.41 -7.28
C GLY A 335 -3.04 8.93 -7.72
N LEU A 336 -2.05 9.82 -7.71
CA LEU A 336 -0.66 9.45 -7.94
C LEU A 336 -0.11 8.59 -6.80
N LEU A 337 -0.41 8.92 -5.54
CA LEU A 337 -0.04 8.09 -4.39
C LEU A 337 -0.67 6.69 -4.47
N SER A 338 -1.94 6.61 -4.90
CA SER A 338 -2.69 5.37 -5.13
C SER A 338 -2.06 4.54 -6.26
N ALA A 339 -1.73 5.17 -7.39
CA ALA A 339 -1.05 4.49 -8.48
C ALA A 339 0.32 3.94 -8.06
N VAL A 340 1.08 4.68 -7.25
CA VAL A 340 2.34 4.21 -6.65
C VAL A 340 2.08 3.05 -5.68
N GLY A 341 1.04 3.13 -4.85
CA GLY A 341 0.64 2.07 -3.93
C GLY A 341 0.32 0.76 -4.64
N MET A 342 -0.51 0.82 -5.70
CA MET A 342 -0.80 -0.34 -6.56
C MET A 342 0.45 -0.86 -7.28
N MET A 343 1.29 0.03 -7.81
CA MET A 343 2.54 -0.36 -8.45
C MET A 343 3.46 -1.13 -7.49
N LEU A 344 3.54 -0.71 -6.22
CA LEU A 344 4.30 -1.42 -5.19
C LEU A 344 3.78 -2.84 -4.95
N MET A 345 2.47 -3.07 -5.07
CA MET A 345 1.86 -4.39 -4.93
C MET A 345 2.16 -5.30 -6.11
N ASP A 346 2.29 -4.74 -7.30
CA ASP A 346 2.62 -5.49 -8.51
C ASP A 346 4.14 -5.70 -8.69
N THR A 347 4.93 -5.49 -7.63
CA THR A 347 6.38 -5.72 -7.67
C THR A 347 6.75 -7.20 -7.54
N PRO A 348 7.91 -7.63 -8.08
CA PRO A 348 8.45 -8.97 -7.85
C PRO A 348 8.64 -9.32 -6.37
N ILE A 349 8.83 -8.31 -5.52
CA ILE A 349 8.99 -8.47 -4.07
C ILE A 349 7.67 -8.94 -3.45
N VAL A 350 6.57 -8.23 -3.70
CA VAL A 350 5.25 -8.61 -3.18
C VAL A 350 4.81 -9.95 -3.76
N TRP A 351 5.07 -10.18 -5.04
CA TRP A 351 4.89 -11.50 -5.66
C TRP A 351 5.62 -12.61 -4.88
N SER A 352 6.90 -12.42 -4.59
CA SER A 352 7.71 -13.39 -3.83
C SER A 352 7.18 -13.61 -2.41
N LEU A 353 6.71 -12.56 -1.74
CA LEU A 353 6.10 -12.66 -0.41
C LEU A 353 4.79 -13.45 -0.45
N LEU A 354 3.90 -13.16 -1.40
CA LEU A 354 2.65 -13.89 -1.58
C LEU A 354 2.91 -15.36 -1.94
N GLN A 355 3.87 -15.63 -2.81
CA GLN A 355 4.28 -16.99 -3.15
C GLN A 355 4.81 -17.74 -1.91
N THR A 356 5.54 -17.05 -1.03
CA THR A 356 5.98 -17.62 0.25
C THR A 356 4.82 -18.01 1.15
N ILE A 357 3.76 -17.19 1.19
CA ILE A 357 2.53 -17.54 1.91
C ILE A 357 1.89 -18.78 1.28
N VAL A 358 1.74 -18.80 -0.04
CA VAL A 358 1.16 -19.91 -0.80
C VAL A 358 1.93 -21.23 -0.60
N MET A 359 3.27 -21.18 -0.50
CA MET A 359 4.10 -22.35 -0.20
C MET A 359 3.81 -23.03 1.14
N ASN A 360 3.07 -22.40 2.06
CA ASN A 360 2.65 -23.03 3.31
C ASN A 360 1.37 -23.84 3.18
N PHE A 361 0.73 -23.84 2.01
CA PHE A 361 -0.48 -24.61 1.75
C PHE A 361 -0.16 -25.84 0.87
N PRO A 362 -0.86 -26.97 1.06
CA PRO A 362 -0.67 -28.18 0.27
C PRO A 362 -1.31 -28.02 -1.11
N VAL A 363 -0.66 -27.24 -1.98
CA VAL A 363 -1.12 -26.90 -3.32
C VAL A 363 -0.17 -27.53 -4.34
N GLU A 364 -0.72 -28.15 -5.39
CA GLU A 364 0.08 -28.69 -6.50
C GLU A 364 0.89 -27.57 -7.18
N GLU A 365 2.11 -27.87 -7.63
CA GLU A 365 3.02 -26.87 -8.23
C GLU A 365 2.37 -26.06 -9.37
N GLY A 366 1.53 -26.72 -10.19
CA GLY A 366 0.79 -26.06 -11.27
C GLY A 366 -0.23 -25.01 -10.81
N ASN A 367 -0.70 -25.09 -9.57
CA ASN A 367 -1.73 -24.20 -9.00
C ASN A 367 -1.13 -23.06 -8.16
N MET A 368 0.18 -23.06 -7.91
CA MET A 368 0.86 -22.05 -7.10
C MET A 368 0.79 -20.65 -7.72
N VAL A 369 1.03 -20.56 -9.04
CA VAL A 369 1.00 -19.30 -9.79
C VAL A 369 -0.44 -18.75 -9.91
N PRO A 370 -1.45 -19.55 -10.31
CA PRO A 370 -2.85 -19.12 -10.27
C PRO A 370 -3.29 -18.61 -8.89
N LEU A 371 -2.95 -19.32 -7.81
CA LEU A 371 -3.32 -18.91 -6.45
C LEU A 371 -2.64 -17.60 -6.04
N THR A 372 -1.39 -17.39 -6.42
CA THR A 372 -0.67 -16.13 -6.18
C THR A 372 -1.34 -14.96 -6.91
N ARG A 373 -1.80 -15.16 -8.15
CA ARG A 373 -2.55 -14.13 -8.91
C ARG A 373 -3.92 -13.83 -8.30
N ILE A 374 -4.62 -14.84 -7.79
CA ILE A 374 -5.88 -14.67 -7.06
C ILE A 374 -5.67 -13.79 -5.82
N LEU A 375 -4.61 -14.07 -5.04
CA LEU A 375 -4.25 -13.26 -3.88
C LEU A 375 -3.88 -11.83 -4.28
N LEU A 376 -3.10 -11.66 -5.35
CA LEU A 376 -2.70 -10.34 -5.83
C LEU A 376 -3.92 -9.52 -6.32
N ALA A 377 -4.87 -10.15 -7.02
CA ALA A 377 -6.12 -9.50 -7.41
C ALA A 377 -6.93 -9.06 -6.20
N PHE A 378 -7.06 -9.94 -5.20
CA PHE A 378 -7.74 -9.62 -3.95
C PHE A 378 -7.09 -8.44 -3.20
N VAL A 379 -5.75 -8.43 -3.08
CA VAL A 379 -5.01 -7.35 -2.41
C VAL A 379 -5.19 -6.03 -3.16
N ASN A 380 -5.06 -6.04 -4.48
CA ASN A 380 -5.27 -4.84 -5.31
C ASN A 380 -6.70 -4.29 -5.19
N LEU A 381 -7.73 -5.15 -5.15
CA LEU A 381 -9.12 -4.73 -4.92
C LEU A 381 -9.34 -4.15 -3.53
N PHE A 382 -8.78 -4.78 -2.50
CA PHE A 382 -8.86 -4.28 -1.14
C PHE A 382 -8.23 -2.88 -1.00
N ILE A 383 -7.09 -2.66 -1.67
CA ILE A 383 -6.42 -1.36 -1.71
C ILE A 383 -7.28 -0.34 -2.48
N LEU A 384 -7.75 -0.67 -3.68
CA LEU A 384 -8.63 0.19 -4.48
C LEU A 384 -9.86 0.68 -3.69
N TYR A 385 -10.53 -0.23 -2.99
CA TYR A 385 -11.69 0.10 -2.15
C TYR A 385 -11.30 0.94 -0.92
N SER A 386 -10.18 0.63 -0.28
CA SER A 386 -9.67 1.38 0.87
C SER A 386 -9.27 2.81 0.49
N GLU A 387 -8.65 2.99 -0.68
CA GLU A 387 -8.26 4.29 -1.22
C GLU A 387 -9.48 5.10 -1.62
N THR A 388 -10.48 4.47 -2.24
CA THR A 388 -11.73 5.15 -2.57
C THR A 388 -12.40 5.70 -1.31
N ILE A 389 -12.43 4.94 -0.22
CA ILE A 389 -12.92 5.45 1.08
C ILE A 389 -12.11 6.67 1.53
N LEU A 390 -10.78 6.64 1.41
CA LEU A 390 -9.94 7.78 1.76
C LEU A 390 -10.30 9.04 0.94
N PHE A 391 -10.49 8.89 -0.37
CA PHE A 391 -10.95 9.98 -1.25
C PHE A 391 -12.30 10.57 -0.82
N LEU A 392 -13.24 9.71 -0.42
CA LEU A 392 -14.56 10.14 0.05
C LEU A 392 -14.46 10.89 1.38
N VAL A 393 -13.63 10.43 2.31
CA VAL A 393 -13.39 11.13 3.57
C VAL A 393 -12.83 12.52 3.33
N ILE A 394 -11.87 12.66 2.42
CA ILE A 394 -11.32 13.96 2.05
C ILE A 394 -12.40 14.85 1.43
N THR A 395 -13.20 14.31 0.50
CA THR A 395 -14.31 15.07 -0.11
C THR A 395 -15.29 15.58 0.94
N GLY A 396 -15.63 14.76 1.93
CA GLY A 396 -16.64 15.11 2.93
C GLY A 396 -16.15 16.05 4.04
N ILE A 397 -14.84 16.10 4.29
CA ILE A 397 -14.22 17.00 5.29
C ILE A 397 -13.77 18.33 4.67
N THR A 398 -13.47 18.35 3.37
CA THR A 398 -13.12 19.58 2.62
C THR A 398 -14.35 20.45 2.41
#